data_AF-A0A8T3XX85-F1
#
_entry.id   AF-A0A8T3XX85-F1
#
_cell.length_a   1.000
_cell.length_b   1.000
_cell.length_c   1.000
_cell.angle_alpha   90.00
_cell.angle_beta   90.00
_cell.angle_gamma   90.00
#
_symmetry.space_group_name_H-M   'P 1'
#
loop_
_entity.id
_entity.type
_entity.pdbx_description
1 polymer ?
#
loop_
_entity_poly.entity_id
_entity_poly.type
_entity_poly.pdbx_seq_one_letter_code
_entity_poly.pdbx_strand_id
1 'polypeptide(L)'
;MAILKSFGRFLGGFLLSTFLTLSILMIGLVDFTSYSNLKPFVTETLASALSQQVDVNEMYDTLTKNCINQEFTNLQLGTSQIKLKCSDLESLQTTNLLKLVSASVFDFIYYRAYDCNFLECLAKPGTENLLVLISQHANNFLKSIQYIFWILAGIGAVMMYFSIDTRQHMLRTFGINLTFSGASYFIFTYLIKFLIPQQILPINIDVVAIVNSVFGKLSDYFMIILFVGVLLIISSYLIKPTTAIKKSGKKK
;
A
#
# COMPACT_ATOMS: atom_id res chain seq x y z
N MET A 1 -10.28 -17.64 36.78
CA MET A 1 -9.06 -17.10 36.11
C MET A 1 -8.67 -17.83 34.83
N ALA A 2 -8.71 -19.18 34.76
CA ALA A 2 -8.28 -19.91 33.57
C ALA A 2 -9.05 -19.54 32.28
N ILE A 3 -10.37 -19.34 32.37
CA ILE A 3 -11.22 -18.93 31.23
C ILE A 3 -10.79 -17.55 30.71
N LEU A 4 -10.60 -16.57 31.60
CA LEU A 4 -10.17 -15.21 31.24
C LEU A 4 -8.81 -15.21 30.53
N LYS A 5 -7.84 -15.99 31.01
CA LYS A 5 -6.54 -16.15 30.35
C LYS A 5 -6.66 -16.82 28.99
N SER A 6 -7.51 -17.84 28.86
CA SER A 6 -7.74 -18.48 27.57
C SER A 6 -8.37 -17.55 26.56
N PHE A 7 -9.36 -16.78 26.99
CA PHE A 7 -10.02 -15.76 26.18
C PHE A 7 -9.04 -14.65 25.76
N GLY A 8 -8.23 -14.14 26.69
CA GLY A 8 -7.21 -13.13 26.39
C GLY A 8 -6.13 -13.59 25.40
N ARG A 9 -5.71 -14.87 25.47
CA ARG A 9 -4.80 -15.46 24.47
C ARG A 9 -5.43 -15.52 23.07
N PHE A 10 -6.68 -15.98 23.00
CA PHE A 10 -7.39 -16.07 21.73
C PHE A 10 -7.62 -14.70 21.11
N LEU A 11 -8.20 -13.77 21.89
CA LEU A 11 -8.51 -12.42 21.43
C LEU A 11 -7.23 -11.64 21.08
N GLY A 12 -6.19 -11.70 21.92
CA GLY A 12 -4.91 -11.05 21.66
C GLY A 12 -4.23 -11.60 20.40
N GLY A 13 -4.24 -12.92 20.20
CA GLY A 13 -3.73 -13.55 18.98
C GLY A 13 -4.52 -13.14 17.73
N PHE A 14 -5.86 -13.16 17.81
CA PHE A 14 -6.72 -12.74 16.71
C PHE A 14 -6.50 -11.27 16.31
N LEU A 15 -6.45 -10.36 17.30
CA LEU A 15 -6.18 -8.94 17.08
C LEU A 15 -4.80 -8.75 16.45
N LEU A 16 -3.75 -9.36 17.04
CA LEU A 16 -2.39 -9.27 16.53
C LEU A 16 -2.33 -9.75 15.07
N SER A 17 -2.81 -10.96 14.79
CA SER A 17 -2.75 -11.57 13.46
C SER A 17 -3.48 -10.72 12.43
N THR A 18 -4.72 -10.33 12.71
CA THR A 18 -5.57 -9.62 11.75
C THR A 18 -5.04 -8.22 11.47
N PHE A 19 -4.73 -7.45 12.52
CA PHE A 19 -4.27 -6.07 12.35
C PHE A 19 -2.84 -6.00 11.83
N LEU A 20 -1.99 -6.98 12.12
CA LEU A 20 -0.67 -7.07 11.50
C LEU A 20 -0.79 -7.32 9.99
N THR A 21 -1.62 -8.29 9.58
CA THR A 21 -1.89 -8.54 8.16
C THR A 21 -2.42 -7.30 7.46
N LEU A 22 -3.43 -6.63 8.04
CA LEU A 22 -3.98 -5.38 7.49
C LEU A 22 -2.94 -4.25 7.44
N SER A 23 -2.05 -4.15 8.43
CA SER A 23 -0.97 -3.15 8.44
C SER A 23 -0.01 -3.35 7.28
N ILE A 24 0.39 -4.60 6.99
CA ILE A 24 1.27 -4.92 5.87
C ILE A 24 0.58 -4.58 4.54
N LEU A 25 -0.70 -4.93 4.39
CA LEU A 25 -1.47 -4.56 3.19
C LEU A 25 -1.53 -3.04 3.01
N MET A 26 -1.73 -2.30 4.10
CA MET A 26 -1.73 -0.84 4.05
C MET A 26 -0.36 -0.27 3.68
N ILE A 27 0.76 -0.87 4.10
CA ILE A 27 2.09 -0.47 3.63
C ILE A 27 2.16 -0.55 2.10
N GLY A 28 1.71 -1.66 1.51
CA GLY A 28 1.70 -1.80 0.05
C GLY A 28 0.82 -0.76 -0.65
N LEU A 29 -0.35 -0.46 -0.09
CA LEU A 29 -1.24 0.57 -0.63
C LEU A 29 -0.66 1.98 -0.48
N VAL A 30 -0.03 2.29 0.64
CA VAL A 30 0.66 3.58 0.88
C VAL A 30 1.84 3.75 -0.07
N ASP A 31 2.65 2.71 -0.26
CA ASP A 31 3.75 2.74 -1.20
C ASP A 31 3.24 2.89 -2.62
N PHE A 32 2.20 2.15 -3.02
CA PHE A 32 1.61 2.25 -4.35
C PHE A 32 1.06 3.65 -4.64
N THR A 33 0.34 4.24 -3.69
CA THR A 33 -0.27 5.58 -3.81
C THR A 33 0.73 6.73 -3.56
N SER A 34 2.00 6.41 -3.31
CA SER A 34 3.03 7.44 -3.21
C SER A 34 3.31 8.06 -4.57
N TYR A 35 3.63 9.35 -4.58
CA TYR A 35 3.90 10.11 -5.80
C TYR A 35 4.89 9.42 -6.75
N SER A 36 6.03 8.93 -6.22
CA SER A 36 7.09 8.31 -7.02
C SER A 36 6.68 7.02 -7.73
N ASN A 37 5.76 6.27 -7.12
CA ASN A 37 5.31 4.98 -7.68
C ASN A 37 4.05 5.16 -8.54
N LEU A 38 3.17 6.10 -8.18
CA LEU A 38 1.92 6.34 -8.89
C LEU A 38 2.12 7.20 -10.15
N LYS A 39 3.02 8.20 -10.11
CA LYS A 39 3.30 9.11 -11.24
C LYS A 39 3.59 8.35 -12.54
N PRO A 40 4.63 7.50 -12.63
CA PRO A 40 4.99 6.87 -13.91
C PRO A 40 3.78 6.14 -14.51
N PHE A 41 3.02 5.42 -13.67
CA PHE A 41 1.85 4.68 -14.12
C PHE A 41 0.71 5.57 -14.66
N VAL A 42 0.30 6.59 -13.89
CA VAL A 42 -0.80 7.47 -14.32
C VAL A 42 -0.38 8.27 -15.54
N THR A 43 0.88 8.73 -15.60
CA THR A 43 1.38 9.50 -16.75
C THR A 43 1.43 8.69 -18.03
N GLU A 44 1.79 7.41 -17.96
CA GLU A 44 1.79 6.51 -19.12
C GLU A 44 0.38 6.19 -19.59
N THR A 45 -0.50 5.83 -18.66
CA THR A 45 -1.91 5.54 -18.96
C THR A 45 -2.60 6.76 -19.58
N LEU A 46 -2.40 7.94 -19.00
CA LEU A 46 -2.99 9.18 -19.48
C LEU A 46 -2.39 9.62 -20.82
N ALA A 47 -1.08 9.44 -21.02
CA ALA A 47 -0.45 9.72 -22.32
C ALA A 47 -1.01 8.79 -23.42
N SER A 48 -1.18 7.50 -23.14
CA SER A 48 -1.79 6.55 -24.08
C SER A 48 -3.25 6.89 -24.39
N ALA A 49 -4.02 7.37 -23.40
CA ALA A 49 -5.40 7.80 -23.62
C ALA A 49 -5.46 9.08 -24.47
N LEU A 50 -4.58 10.05 -24.21
CA LEU A 50 -4.51 11.30 -24.97
C LEU A 50 -4.06 11.07 -26.42
N SER A 51 -3.11 10.15 -26.67
CA SER A 51 -2.68 9.83 -28.04
C SER A 51 -3.79 9.27 -28.93
N GLN A 52 -4.86 8.72 -28.35
CA GLN A 52 -6.00 8.20 -29.10
C GLN A 52 -7.03 9.29 -29.42
N GLN A 53 -7.00 10.44 -28.73
CA GLN A 53 -8.02 11.47 -28.81
C GLN A 53 -7.55 12.77 -29.46
N VAL A 54 -6.24 13.08 -29.39
CA VAL A 54 -5.70 14.38 -29.77
C VAL A 54 -4.59 14.22 -30.81
N ASP A 55 -4.62 15.04 -31.86
CA ASP A 55 -3.48 15.19 -32.76
C ASP A 55 -2.36 15.95 -32.02
N VAL A 56 -1.29 15.22 -31.71
CA VAL A 56 -0.15 15.72 -30.92
C VAL A 56 0.50 16.93 -31.58
N ASN A 57 0.48 17.01 -32.91
CA ASN A 57 1.09 18.11 -33.65
C ASN A 57 0.28 19.40 -33.49
N GLU A 58 -1.05 19.32 -33.58
CA GLU A 58 -1.94 20.47 -33.39
C GLU A 58 -1.87 21.00 -31.94
N MET A 59 -1.78 20.09 -30.96
CA MET A 59 -1.60 20.46 -29.56
C MET A 59 -0.24 21.13 -29.33
N TYR A 60 0.83 20.61 -29.94
CA TYR A 60 2.18 21.20 -29.86
C TYR A 60 2.20 22.62 -30.42
N ASP A 61 1.66 22.81 -31.63
CA ASP A 61 1.65 24.11 -32.30
C ASP A 61 0.87 25.16 -31.49
N THR A 62 -0.27 24.75 -30.91
CA THR A 62 -1.09 25.63 -30.07
C THR A 62 -0.37 26.04 -28.80
N LEU A 63 0.26 25.09 -28.10
CA LEU A 63 1.02 25.36 -26.88
C LEU A 63 2.25 26.22 -27.14
N THR A 64 2.97 25.96 -28.24
CA THR A 64 4.17 26.71 -28.63
C THR A 64 3.82 28.15 -28.99
N LYS A 65 2.72 28.39 -29.72
CA LYS A 65 2.23 29.75 -30.02
C LYS A 65 1.85 30.52 -28.75
N ASN A 66 1.22 29.85 -27.79
CA ASN A 66 0.85 30.47 -26.52
C ASN A 66 2.05 30.75 -25.60
N CYS A 67 3.19 30.09 -25.83
CA CYS A 67 4.41 30.27 -25.07
C CYS A 67 5.29 31.44 -25.55
N ILE A 68 4.94 32.10 -26.65
CA ILE A 68 5.70 33.24 -27.16
C ILE A 68 5.66 34.38 -26.13
N ASN A 69 6.83 34.69 -25.56
CA ASN A 69 7.05 35.71 -24.52
C ASN A 69 6.35 35.43 -23.17
N GLN A 70 6.02 34.18 -22.85
CA GLN A 70 5.46 33.79 -21.55
C GLN A 70 6.33 32.74 -20.87
N GLU A 71 6.49 32.82 -19.54
CA GLU A 71 7.16 31.76 -18.77
C GLU A 71 6.28 30.51 -18.61
N PHE A 72 4.96 30.70 -18.64
CA PHE A 72 3.97 29.64 -18.46
C PHE A 72 2.83 29.78 -19.46
N THR A 73 2.31 28.65 -19.93
CA THR A 73 1.06 28.57 -20.71
C THR A 73 -0.01 27.82 -19.91
N ASN A 74 -1.26 28.21 -20.09
CA ASN A 74 -2.40 27.56 -19.43
C ASN A 74 -3.04 26.56 -20.40
N LEU A 75 -3.00 25.28 -20.05
CA LEU A 75 -3.76 24.24 -20.73
C LEU A 75 -5.12 24.09 -20.05
N GLN A 76 -6.19 24.31 -20.79
CA GLN A 76 -7.55 24.15 -20.28
C GLN A 76 -7.98 22.68 -20.42
N LEU A 77 -8.20 22.01 -19.28
CA LEU A 77 -8.74 20.66 -19.22
C LEU A 77 -10.10 20.69 -18.52
N GLY A 78 -11.15 20.68 -19.33
CA GLY A 78 -12.52 20.88 -18.85
C GLY A 78 -12.66 22.24 -18.16
N THR A 79 -12.94 22.23 -16.86
CA THR A 79 -13.10 23.45 -16.04
C THR A 79 -11.82 23.90 -15.35
N SER A 80 -10.73 23.13 -15.43
CA SER A 80 -9.48 23.42 -14.73
C SER A 80 -8.40 23.95 -15.68
N GLN A 81 -7.54 24.84 -15.17
CA GLN A 81 -6.39 25.38 -15.90
C GLN A 81 -5.10 24.81 -15.32
N ILE A 82 -4.30 24.17 -16.17
CA ILE A 82 -3.01 23.59 -15.81
C ILE A 82 -1.90 24.49 -16.35
N LYS A 83 -0.98 24.90 -15.47
CA LYS A 83 0.17 25.70 -15.84
C LYS A 83 1.31 24.81 -16.33
N LEU A 84 1.75 25.00 -17.56
CA LEU A 84 2.91 24.36 -18.15
C LEU A 84 4.03 25.37 -18.30
N LYS A 85 5.27 25.01 -17.96
CA LYS A 85 6.45 25.88 -18.18
C LYS A 85 6.84 25.86 -19.65
N CYS A 86 7.04 27.02 -20.24
CA CYS A 86 7.41 27.14 -21.65
C CYS A 86 8.84 26.66 -21.94
N SER A 87 9.75 26.74 -20.95
CA SER A 87 11.09 26.15 -21.04
C SER A 87 11.08 24.64 -21.29
N ASP A 88 10.08 23.95 -20.74
CA ASP A 88 9.99 22.50 -20.85
C ASP A 88 9.53 22.11 -22.26
N LEU A 89 8.75 22.96 -22.94
CA LEU A 89 8.28 22.76 -24.32
C LEU A 89 9.38 22.97 -25.38
N GLU A 90 10.26 23.95 -25.18
CA GLU A 90 11.37 24.26 -26.11
C GLU A 90 12.44 23.15 -26.16
N SER A 91 12.57 22.40 -25.06
CA SER A 91 13.56 21.32 -24.94
C SER A 91 13.07 19.94 -25.43
N LEU A 92 11.80 19.81 -25.80
CA LEU A 92 11.18 18.52 -26.12
C LEU A 92 11.10 18.25 -27.63
N GLN A 93 11.48 17.03 -28.01
CA GLN A 93 11.01 16.43 -29.28
C GLN A 93 9.51 16.12 -29.16
N THR A 94 8.76 16.30 -30.24
CA THR A 94 7.28 16.18 -30.33
C THR A 94 6.71 14.89 -29.71
N THR A 95 7.46 13.79 -29.74
CA THR A 95 7.08 12.50 -29.13
C THR A 95 6.98 12.50 -27.60
N ASN A 96 7.55 13.48 -26.91
CA ASN A 96 7.52 13.57 -25.44
C ASN A 96 6.51 14.58 -24.90
N LEU A 97 5.79 15.32 -25.76
CA LEU A 97 4.81 16.31 -25.34
C LEU A 97 3.68 15.69 -24.51
N LEU A 98 3.12 14.57 -24.95
CA LEU A 98 2.04 13.88 -24.26
C LEU A 98 2.44 13.44 -22.84
N LYS A 99 3.70 13.02 -22.65
CA LYS A 99 4.25 12.66 -21.34
C LYS A 99 4.42 13.87 -20.44
N LEU A 100 4.84 15.03 -20.99
CA LEU A 100 4.93 16.27 -20.22
C LEU A 100 3.54 16.74 -19.76
N VAL A 101 2.57 16.73 -20.68
CA VAL A 101 1.20 17.12 -20.37
C VAL A 101 0.59 16.15 -19.36
N SER A 102 0.74 14.84 -19.55
CA SER A 102 0.20 13.85 -18.62
C SER A 102 0.86 13.94 -17.23
N ALA A 103 2.16 14.20 -17.16
CA ALA A 103 2.87 14.48 -15.91
C ALA A 103 2.31 15.71 -15.18
N SER A 104 2.04 16.78 -15.91
CA SER A 104 1.51 18.01 -15.34
C SER A 104 0.06 17.85 -14.88
N VAL A 105 -0.75 17.10 -15.62
CA VAL A 105 -2.11 16.71 -15.21
C VAL A 105 -2.08 15.86 -13.95
N PHE A 106 -1.19 14.86 -13.89
CA PHE A 106 -1.02 14.06 -12.69
C PHE A 106 -0.60 14.90 -11.49
N ASP A 107 0.37 15.80 -11.65
CA ASP A 107 0.84 16.67 -10.58
C ASP A 107 -0.29 17.57 -10.06
N PHE A 108 -1.12 18.12 -10.95
CA PHE A 108 -2.31 18.89 -10.58
C PHE A 108 -3.32 18.05 -9.78
N ILE A 109 -3.61 16.82 -10.22
CA ILE A 109 -4.55 15.93 -9.52
C ILE A 109 -3.98 15.48 -8.17
N TYR A 110 -2.71 15.09 -8.15
CA TYR A 110 -2.07 14.50 -6.97
C TYR A 110 -2.02 15.50 -5.81
N TYR A 111 -1.64 16.75 -6.11
CA TYR A 111 -1.50 17.82 -5.12
C TYR A 111 -2.77 18.69 -4.98
N ARG A 112 -3.89 18.29 -5.55
CA ARG A 112 -5.15 19.03 -5.42
C ARG A 112 -5.55 19.11 -3.94
N ALA A 113 -5.80 20.32 -3.46
CA ALA A 113 -6.38 20.54 -2.14
C ALA A 113 -7.87 20.18 -2.16
N TYR A 114 -8.32 19.41 -1.18
CA TYR A 114 -9.71 19.02 -1.02
C TYR A 114 -10.25 19.58 0.30
N ASP A 115 -11.37 20.29 0.24
CA ASP A 115 -12.02 20.91 1.41
C ASP A 115 -12.90 19.92 2.20
N CYS A 116 -12.73 18.62 1.99
CA CYS A 116 -13.50 17.56 2.67
C CYS A 116 -12.57 16.50 3.26
N ASN A 117 -13.08 15.77 4.27
CA ASN A 117 -12.39 14.58 4.74
C ASN A 117 -12.38 13.51 3.65
N PHE A 118 -11.36 12.64 3.61
CA PHE A 118 -11.20 11.65 2.54
C PHE A 118 -12.47 10.82 2.29
N LEU A 119 -13.12 10.32 3.36
CA LEU A 119 -14.35 9.53 3.25
C LEU A 119 -15.54 10.34 2.72
N GLU A 120 -15.65 11.62 3.10
CA GLU A 120 -16.68 12.52 2.61
C GLU A 120 -16.47 12.84 1.13
N CYS A 121 -15.21 13.09 0.72
CA CYS A 121 -14.87 13.32 -0.68
C CYS A 121 -15.18 12.09 -1.53
N LEU A 122 -14.93 10.88 -1.02
CA LEU A 122 -15.23 9.63 -1.72
C LEU A 122 -16.74 9.36 -1.84
N ALA A 123 -17.55 9.86 -0.90
CA ALA A 123 -19.00 9.67 -0.86
C ALA A 123 -19.80 10.67 -1.72
N LYS A 124 -19.18 11.77 -2.18
CA LYS A 124 -19.85 12.72 -3.08
C LYS A 124 -20.21 12.03 -4.40
N PRO A 125 -21.27 12.41 -5.13
CA PRO A 125 -21.53 11.85 -6.46
C PRO A 125 -20.63 12.53 -7.50
N GLY A 126 -20.00 11.73 -8.38
CA GLY A 126 -19.28 12.26 -9.55
C GLY A 126 -17.95 11.56 -9.85
N THR A 127 -17.28 12.00 -10.92
CA THR A 127 -15.97 11.50 -11.35
C THR A 127 -14.82 11.98 -10.46
N GLU A 128 -15.05 13.04 -9.66
CA GLU A 128 -14.04 13.58 -8.74
C GLU A 128 -13.65 12.59 -7.63
N ASN A 129 -14.52 11.63 -7.29
CA ASN A 129 -14.23 10.61 -6.27
C ASN A 129 -13.03 9.74 -6.63
N LEU A 130 -12.92 9.40 -7.92
CA LEU A 130 -11.81 8.59 -8.42
C LEU A 130 -10.51 9.38 -8.41
N LEU A 131 -10.58 10.70 -8.65
CA LEU A 131 -9.42 11.58 -8.57
C LEU A 131 -8.88 11.69 -7.14
N VAL A 132 -9.78 11.68 -6.15
CA VAL A 132 -9.37 11.68 -4.72
C VAL A 132 -8.54 10.44 -4.40
N LEU A 133 -8.85 9.26 -4.95
CA LEU A 133 -8.11 8.02 -4.71
C LEU A 133 -6.66 8.04 -5.18
N ILE A 134 -6.37 8.82 -6.22
CA ILE A 134 -5.02 8.99 -6.79
C ILE A 134 -4.30 10.23 -6.27
N SER A 135 -4.80 10.84 -5.20
CA SER A 135 -4.25 12.07 -4.63
C SER A 135 -3.36 11.84 -3.40
N GLN A 136 -2.60 12.88 -3.03
CA GLN A 136 -1.88 12.94 -1.77
C GLN A 136 -2.83 12.78 -0.56
N HIS A 137 -4.07 13.25 -0.69
CA HIS A 137 -5.10 13.11 0.35
C HIS A 137 -5.39 11.64 0.67
N ALA A 138 -5.53 10.80 -0.35
CA ALA A 138 -5.67 9.35 -0.18
C ALA A 138 -4.44 8.74 0.49
N ASN A 139 -3.24 9.10 0.02
CA ASN A 139 -2.00 8.57 0.60
C ASN A 139 -1.86 8.89 2.10
N ASN A 140 -2.19 10.12 2.50
CA ASN A 140 -2.17 10.55 3.89
C ASN A 140 -3.22 9.84 4.74
N PHE A 141 -4.41 9.62 4.20
CA PHE A 141 -5.46 8.84 4.86
C PHE A 141 -5.02 7.39 5.07
N LEU A 142 -4.48 6.74 4.04
CA LEU A 142 -3.96 5.37 4.12
C LEU A 142 -2.83 5.24 5.14
N LYS A 143 -1.90 6.21 5.19
CA LYS A 143 -0.85 6.27 6.24
C LYS A 143 -1.47 6.35 7.63
N SER A 144 -2.50 7.16 7.81
CA SER A 144 -3.19 7.30 9.10
C SER A 144 -3.85 5.98 9.54
N ILE A 145 -4.54 5.29 8.63
CA ILE A 145 -5.11 3.97 8.89
C ILE A 145 -4.02 2.94 9.21
N GLN A 146 -2.93 2.93 8.45
CA GLN A 146 -1.79 2.06 8.69
C GLN A 146 -1.27 2.18 10.12
N TYR A 147 -1.10 3.41 10.62
CA TYR A 147 -0.67 3.65 12.01
C TYR A 147 -1.68 3.10 13.04
N ILE A 148 -2.98 3.28 12.80
CA ILE A 148 -4.03 2.74 13.67
C ILE A 148 -3.93 1.21 13.74
N PHE A 149 -3.72 0.53 12.61
CA PHE A 149 -3.57 -0.92 12.60
C PHE A 149 -2.32 -1.41 13.33
N TRP A 150 -1.19 -0.68 13.25
CA TRP A 150 -0.01 -1.00 14.05
C TRP A 150 -0.28 -0.88 15.56
N ILE A 151 -1.02 0.15 15.98
CA ILE A 151 -1.41 0.33 17.39
C ILE A 151 -2.29 -0.83 17.86
N LEU A 152 -3.30 -1.21 17.06
CA LEU A 152 -4.20 -2.33 17.40
C LEU A 152 -3.47 -3.68 17.42
N ALA A 153 -2.53 -3.91 16.51
CA ALA A 153 -1.66 -5.08 16.54
C ALA A 153 -0.80 -5.09 17.82
N GLY A 154 -0.25 -3.94 18.22
CA GLY A 154 0.49 -3.77 19.46
C GLY A 154 -0.35 -4.07 20.71
N ILE A 155 -1.60 -3.59 20.76
CA ILE A 155 -2.55 -3.92 21.83
C ILE A 155 -2.79 -5.44 21.88
N GLY A 156 -3.02 -6.08 20.74
CA GLY A 156 -3.16 -7.53 20.64
C GLY A 156 -1.95 -8.29 21.20
N ALA A 157 -0.74 -7.84 20.85
CA ALA A 157 0.50 -8.39 21.39
C ALA A 157 0.60 -8.24 22.92
N VAL A 158 0.28 -7.06 23.47
CA VAL A 158 0.31 -6.80 24.92
C VAL A 158 -0.71 -7.67 25.66
N MET A 159 -1.94 -7.79 25.13
CA MET A 159 -2.96 -8.66 25.70
C MET A 159 -2.51 -10.12 25.72
N MET A 160 -1.86 -10.57 24.65
CA MET A 160 -1.34 -11.93 24.56
C MET A 160 -0.19 -12.16 25.54
N TYR A 161 0.70 -11.18 25.70
CA TYR A 161 1.81 -11.21 26.67
C TYR A 161 1.31 -11.43 28.10
N PHE A 162 0.34 -10.65 28.56
CA PHE A 162 -0.21 -10.79 29.92
C PHE A 162 -1.04 -12.07 30.13
N SER A 163 -1.52 -12.68 29.06
CA SER A 163 -2.37 -13.87 29.14
C SER A 163 -1.58 -15.18 29.17
N ILE A 164 -0.27 -15.16 28.92
CA ILE A 164 0.58 -16.36 28.83
C ILE A 164 1.59 -16.40 29.98
N ASP A 165 1.47 -17.42 30.84
CA ASP A 165 2.27 -17.52 32.06
C ASP A 165 3.73 -17.97 31.84
N THR A 166 4.07 -18.55 30.70
CA THR A 166 5.43 -19.07 30.44
C THR A 166 6.03 -18.48 29.17
N ARG A 167 7.32 -18.13 29.22
CA ARG A 167 8.06 -17.59 28.06
C ARG A 167 8.05 -18.55 26.87
N GLN A 168 8.10 -19.86 27.12
CA GLN A 168 8.05 -20.88 26.08
C GLN A 168 6.72 -20.84 25.31
N HIS A 169 5.59 -20.87 26.02
CA HIS A 169 4.28 -20.77 25.39
C HIS A 169 4.10 -19.41 24.70
N MET A 170 4.65 -18.33 25.26
CA MET A 170 4.57 -17.00 24.68
C MET A 170 5.22 -16.97 23.30
N LEU A 171 6.50 -17.37 23.20
CA LEU A 171 7.23 -17.41 21.93
C LEU A 171 6.53 -18.30 20.90
N ARG A 172 6.02 -19.46 21.33
CA ARG A 172 5.28 -20.36 20.46
C ARG A 172 3.99 -19.71 19.92
N THR A 173 3.20 -19.09 20.78
CA THR A 173 1.93 -18.46 20.37
C THR A 173 2.16 -17.23 19.50
N PHE A 174 3.15 -16.37 19.84
CA PHE A 174 3.57 -15.27 18.95
C PHE A 174 4.02 -15.80 17.60
N GLY A 175 4.89 -16.80 17.59
CA GLY A 175 5.41 -17.40 16.36
C GLY A 175 4.30 -17.98 15.48
N ILE A 176 3.30 -18.66 16.06
CA ILE A 176 2.13 -19.18 15.32
C ILE A 176 1.32 -18.04 14.69
N ASN A 177 1.02 -16.97 15.43
CA ASN A 177 0.25 -15.85 14.90
C ASN A 177 1.01 -15.12 13.79
N LEU A 178 2.31 -14.88 13.96
CA LEU A 178 3.16 -14.28 12.91
C LEU A 178 3.28 -15.18 11.69
N THR A 179 3.44 -16.48 11.88
CA THR A 179 3.47 -17.46 10.77
C THR A 179 2.13 -17.45 10.03
N PHE A 180 1.01 -17.37 10.74
CA PHE A 180 -0.31 -17.30 10.14
C PHE A 180 -0.52 -16.00 9.34
N SER A 181 -0.14 -14.84 9.88
CA SER A 181 -0.13 -13.58 9.12
C SER A 181 0.80 -13.65 7.90
N GLY A 182 1.99 -14.23 8.07
CA GLY A 182 2.97 -14.43 7.01
C GLY A 182 2.52 -15.44 5.94
N ALA A 183 1.61 -16.37 6.26
CA ALA A 183 1.11 -17.36 5.32
C ALA A 183 0.34 -16.73 4.15
N SER A 184 -0.13 -15.49 4.29
CA SER A 184 -0.67 -14.71 3.17
C SER A 184 0.33 -14.54 2.03
N TYR A 185 1.65 -14.66 2.27
CA TYR A 185 2.68 -14.74 1.23
C TYR A 185 2.35 -15.74 0.12
N PHE A 186 1.88 -16.93 0.49
CA PHE A 186 1.58 -17.98 -0.48
C PHE A 186 0.36 -17.61 -1.34
N ILE A 187 -0.63 -16.95 -0.75
CA ILE A 187 -1.81 -16.45 -1.45
C ILE A 187 -1.39 -15.38 -2.46
N PHE A 188 -0.57 -14.40 -2.05
CA PHE A 188 -0.07 -13.37 -2.95
C PHE A 188 0.80 -13.92 -4.06
N THR A 189 1.72 -14.83 -3.74
CA THR A 189 2.57 -15.48 -4.74
C THR A 189 1.74 -16.25 -5.77
N TYR A 190 0.71 -16.95 -5.32
CA TYR A 190 -0.24 -17.65 -6.20
C TYR A 190 -1.02 -16.67 -7.09
N LEU A 191 -1.54 -15.58 -6.51
CA LEU A 191 -2.25 -14.54 -7.25
C LEU A 191 -1.40 -13.94 -8.37
N ILE A 192 -0.16 -13.52 -8.05
CA ILE A 192 0.75 -12.88 -9.00
C ILE A 192 1.23 -13.84 -10.07
N LYS A 193 1.64 -15.06 -9.70
CA LYS A 193 2.27 -15.98 -10.66
C LYS A 193 1.27 -16.72 -11.53
N PHE A 194 0.07 -16.96 -11.03
CA PHE A 194 -0.88 -17.86 -11.70
C PHE A 194 -2.14 -17.13 -12.18
N LEU A 195 -2.83 -16.40 -11.31
CA LEU A 195 -4.12 -15.77 -11.64
C LEU A 195 -3.96 -14.55 -12.55
N ILE A 196 -3.02 -13.67 -12.23
CA ILE A 196 -2.84 -12.41 -12.96
C ILE A 196 -2.41 -12.65 -14.41
N PRO A 197 -1.39 -13.47 -14.72
CA PRO A 197 -1.04 -13.76 -16.11
C PRO A 197 -2.22 -14.36 -16.88
N GLN A 198 -2.94 -15.34 -16.31
CA GLN A 198 -4.06 -15.99 -17.01
C GLN A 198 -5.20 -15.03 -17.38
N GLN A 199 -5.42 -13.97 -16.60
CA GLN A 199 -6.49 -13.01 -16.86
C GLN A 199 -6.03 -11.77 -17.65
N ILE A 200 -4.75 -11.38 -17.56
CA ILE A 200 -4.25 -10.10 -18.06
C ILE A 200 -3.39 -10.25 -19.33
N LEU A 201 -2.93 -11.47 -19.67
CA LEU A 201 -2.11 -11.75 -20.87
C LEU A 201 -2.69 -11.24 -22.20
N PRO A 202 -4.00 -10.99 -22.40
CA PRO A 202 -4.48 -10.36 -23.64
C PRO A 202 -4.38 -8.82 -23.69
N ILE A 203 -4.12 -8.11 -22.59
CA ILE A 203 -4.62 -6.72 -22.44
C ILE A 203 -3.54 -5.64 -22.32
N ASN A 204 -2.43 -5.81 -21.58
CA ASN A 204 -1.31 -4.84 -21.61
C ASN A 204 -0.07 -5.27 -20.80
N ILE A 205 1.13 -4.96 -21.31
CA ILE A 205 2.42 -5.27 -20.66
C ILE A 205 2.61 -4.40 -19.39
N ASP A 206 2.09 -3.18 -19.39
CA ASP A 206 2.29 -2.20 -18.31
C ASP A 206 1.57 -2.59 -17.02
N VAL A 207 0.43 -3.28 -17.13
CA VAL A 207 -0.34 -3.75 -15.97
C VAL A 207 0.44 -4.79 -15.16
N VAL A 208 1.22 -5.64 -15.85
CA VAL A 208 2.05 -6.66 -15.21
C VAL A 208 3.17 -6.01 -14.38
N ALA A 209 3.78 -4.93 -14.89
CA ALA A 209 4.82 -4.21 -14.17
C ALA A 209 4.31 -3.59 -12.86
N ILE A 210 3.10 -3.02 -12.89
CA ILE A 210 2.45 -2.43 -11.69
C ILE A 210 2.16 -3.50 -10.65
N VAL A 211 1.53 -4.58 -11.08
CA VAL A 211 1.20 -5.71 -10.22
C VAL A 211 2.49 -6.21 -9.55
N ASN A 212 3.56 -6.41 -10.33
CA ASN A 212 4.82 -6.88 -9.78
C ASN A 212 5.45 -5.88 -8.80
N SER A 213 5.37 -4.57 -9.07
CA SER A 213 5.88 -3.54 -8.17
C SER A 213 5.15 -3.49 -6.83
N VAL A 214 3.81 -3.54 -6.86
CA VAL A 214 2.97 -3.47 -5.64
C VAL A 214 3.02 -4.78 -4.86
N PHE A 215 2.73 -5.88 -5.53
CA PHE A 215 2.60 -7.17 -4.87
C PHE A 215 3.96 -7.80 -4.57
N GLY A 216 5.02 -7.47 -5.31
CA GLY A 216 6.39 -7.91 -5.02
C GLY A 216 6.86 -7.42 -3.65
N LYS A 217 6.75 -6.12 -3.39
CA LYS A 217 7.09 -5.54 -2.09
C LYS A 217 6.25 -6.10 -0.94
N LEU A 218 4.94 -6.26 -1.16
CA LEU A 218 4.05 -6.90 -0.19
C LEU A 218 4.47 -8.34 0.13
N SER A 219 4.81 -9.11 -0.91
CA SER A 219 5.30 -10.47 -0.79
C SER A 219 6.54 -10.54 0.09
N ASP A 220 7.51 -9.63 -0.11
CA ASP A 220 8.73 -9.56 0.69
C ASP A 220 8.42 -9.32 2.18
N TYR A 221 7.51 -8.39 2.51
CA TYR A 221 7.11 -8.14 3.90
C TYR A 221 6.44 -9.35 4.56
N PHE A 222 5.52 -10.03 3.85
CA PHE A 222 4.90 -11.25 4.37
C PHE A 222 5.91 -12.38 4.57
N MET A 223 6.89 -12.51 3.66
CA MET A 223 7.97 -13.49 3.77
C MET A 223 8.85 -13.23 4.99
N ILE A 224 9.23 -11.97 5.26
CA ILE A 224 9.99 -11.60 6.45
C ILE A 224 9.23 -12.00 7.72
N ILE A 225 7.93 -11.69 7.80
CA ILE A 225 7.10 -12.00 8.97
C ILE A 225 6.92 -13.50 9.14
N LEU A 226 6.76 -14.24 8.05
CA LEU A 226 6.73 -15.70 8.06
C LEU A 226 8.03 -16.27 8.64
N PHE A 227 9.18 -15.78 8.17
CA PHE A 227 10.49 -16.23 8.64
C PHE A 227 10.70 -15.94 10.13
N VAL A 228 10.37 -14.72 10.58
CA VAL A 228 10.41 -14.34 12.00
C VAL A 228 9.48 -15.24 12.83
N GLY A 229 8.27 -15.52 12.34
CA GLY A 229 7.31 -16.42 12.97
C GLY A 229 7.87 -17.83 13.17
N VAL A 230 8.44 -18.42 12.12
CA VAL A 230 9.05 -19.75 12.17
C VAL A 230 10.24 -19.79 13.13
N LEU A 231 11.12 -18.78 13.11
CA LEU A 231 12.25 -18.71 14.04
C LEU A 231 11.81 -18.64 15.50
N LEU A 232 10.73 -17.93 15.81
CA LEU A 232 10.16 -17.87 17.16
C LEU A 232 9.58 -19.23 17.59
N ILE A 233 8.92 -19.95 16.67
CA ILE A 233 8.44 -21.31 16.93
C ILE A 233 9.62 -22.24 17.24
N ILE A 234 10.67 -22.25 16.41
CA ILE A 234 11.87 -23.08 16.63
C ILE A 234 12.53 -22.75 17.97
N SER A 235 12.72 -21.45 18.24
CA SER A 235 13.30 -20.97 19.51
C SER A 235 12.48 -21.42 20.73
N SER A 236 11.15 -21.50 20.60
CA SER A 236 10.28 -22.01 21.67
C SER A 236 10.50 -23.49 21.98
N TYR A 237 10.98 -24.30 21.04
CA TYR A 237 11.31 -25.70 21.28
C TYR A 237 12.71 -25.88 21.90
N LEU A 238 13.63 -24.95 21.64
CA LEU A 238 14.99 -24.99 22.18
C LEU A 238 15.07 -24.58 23.65
N ILE A 239 14.15 -23.73 24.11
CA ILE A 239 14.07 -23.33 25.52
C ILE A 239 13.56 -24.52 26.34
N LYS A 240 14.46 -25.15 27.10
CA LYS A 240 14.10 -26.22 28.04
C LYS A 240 12.97 -25.71 28.96
N PRO A 241 11.90 -26.49 29.14
CA PRO A 241 10.87 -26.12 30.09
C PRO A 241 11.54 -26.01 31.45
N THR A 242 11.51 -24.83 32.06
CA THR A 242 11.89 -24.65 33.45
C THR A 242 10.82 -25.38 34.25
N THR A 243 11.01 -26.69 34.44
CA THR A 243 10.18 -27.49 35.31
C THR A 243 10.29 -26.84 36.67
N ALA A 244 9.20 -26.19 37.09
CA ALA A 244 9.09 -25.72 38.43
C ALA A 244 9.36 -26.93 39.33
N ILE A 245 10.45 -26.85 40.10
CA ILE A 245 10.81 -27.80 41.15
C ILE A 245 9.64 -27.75 42.14
N LYS A 246 8.59 -28.53 41.86
CA LYS A 246 7.42 -28.62 42.72
C LYS A 246 7.84 -29.53 43.87
N LYS A 247 8.34 -28.86 44.90
CA LYS A 247 8.55 -29.31 46.29
C LYS A 247 7.94 -30.69 46.55
N SER A 248 8.76 -31.73 46.34
CA SER A 248 8.74 -32.93 47.16
C SER A 248 9.06 -32.49 48.59
N GLY A 249 8.04 -32.09 49.34
CA GLY A 249 8.24 -31.34 50.57
C GLY A 249 6.97 -31.01 51.32
N LYS A 250 6.06 -31.98 51.43
CA LYS A 250 5.23 -32.14 52.63
C LYS A 250 4.93 -33.62 52.81
N LYS A 251 5.90 -34.29 53.44
CA LYS A 251 5.68 -35.47 54.28
C LYS A 251 5.07 -34.98 55.60
N LYS A 252 4.20 -35.84 56.13
CA LYS A 252 3.51 -35.82 57.43
C LYS A 252 2.30 -34.90 57.51
#